data_AF-W3AK58-F1
#
_entry.id   AF-W3AK58-F1
#
_cell.length_a   1.000
_cell.length_b   1.000
_cell.length_c   1.000
_cell.angle_alpha   90.00
_cell.angle_beta   90.00
_cell.angle_gamma   90.00
#
_symmetry.space_group_name_H-M   'P 1'
#
loop_
_entity.id
_entity.type
_entity.pdbx_description
1 polymer ?
#
loop_
_entity_poly.entity_id
_entity_poly.type
_entity_poly.pdbx_seq_one_letter_code
_entity_poly.pdbx_strand_id
1 'polypeptide(L)'
;DAGTPCISDPGEELVHQAAEAGITITSLPGPAAAITALTISALPTRRFAFEAFLPTEKADKKERARILDELRTETRTMILYEAPHKLKATLKDLSKTLGDDRRISLCRELTKKHEEAIRTTIGEAVARYESEEPRGEYVLVIEGRDPSDIAAESEANWNEMPLEDHMEHYLKQGMSEKDAMKAVAKDRGVSKRDIYTKLKT
;
A
#
# COMPACT_ATOMS: atom_id res chain seq x y z
N ASP A 1 3.45 -2.85 -25.32
CA ASP A 1 2.93 -2.06 -26.49
C ASP A 1 3.09 -0.55 -26.37
N ALA A 2 3.18 0.02 -25.16
CA ALA A 2 3.33 1.46 -24.96
C ALA A 2 4.17 1.78 -23.71
N GLY A 3 4.89 2.89 -23.72
CA GLY A 3 5.69 3.34 -22.59
C GLY A 3 7.06 2.68 -22.50
N THR A 4 7.51 2.36 -21.29
CA THR A 4 8.84 1.83 -21.01
C THR A 4 8.81 0.29 -21.04
N PRO A 5 9.56 -0.38 -21.93
CA PRO A 5 9.59 -1.85 -22.01
C PRO A 5 10.01 -2.50 -20.68
N CYS A 6 9.70 -3.80 -20.52
CA CYS A 6 9.95 -4.61 -19.32
C CYS A 6 9.12 -4.22 -18.08
N ILE A 7 8.41 -3.10 -18.07
CA ILE A 7 7.57 -2.68 -16.94
C ILE A 7 6.12 -3.01 -17.25
N SER A 8 5.61 -4.10 -16.67
CA SER A 8 4.27 -4.63 -16.97
C SER A 8 4.07 -4.98 -18.46
N ASP A 9 5.17 -5.17 -19.18
CA ASP A 9 5.28 -5.56 -20.58
C ASP A 9 6.36 -6.66 -20.68
N PRO A 10 6.30 -7.57 -21.67
CA PRO A 10 7.34 -8.58 -21.87
C PRO A 10 8.72 -7.96 -22.09
N GLY A 11 9.77 -8.68 -21.70
CA GLY A 11 11.16 -8.27 -21.97
C GLY A 11 12.14 -8.59 -20.85
N GLU A 12 11.65 -8.74 -19.61
CA GLU A 12 12.48 -9.06 -18.44
C GLU A 12 13.37 -10.28 -18.66
N GLU A 13 12.78 -11.39 -19.12
CA GLU A 13 13.50 -12.64 -19.40
C GLU A 13 14.58 -12.47 -20.48
N LEU A 14 14.31 -11.69 -21.52
CA LEU A 14 15.29 -11.42 -22.58
C LEU A 14 16.47 -10.59 -22.04
N VAL A 15 16.17 -9.57 -21.24
CA VAL A 15 17.20 -8.74 -20.58
C VAL A 15 18.05 -9.60 -19.65
N HIS A 16 17.44 -10.51 -18.91
CA HIS A 16 18.14 -11.46 -18.04
C HIS A 16 19.11 -12.36 -18.83
N GLN A 17 18.62 -13.02 -19.87
CA GLN A 17 19.44 -13.89 -20.73
C GLN A 17 20.58 -13.13 -21.42
N ALA A 18 20.33 -11.90 -21.89
CA ALA A 18 21.37 -11.06 -22.48
C ALA A 18 22.46 -10.71 -21.46
N ALA A 19 22.09 -10.43 -20.21
CA ALA A 19 23.04 -10.15 -19.14
C ALA A 19 23.91 -11.38 -18.81
N GLU A 20 23.31 -12.56 -18.71
CA GLU A 20 24.04 -13.83 -18.49
C GLU A 20 25.04 -14.13 -19.63
N ALA A 21 24.68 -13.79 -20.86
CA ALA A 21 25.54 -13.95 -22.02
C ALA A 21 26.65 -12.87 -22.14
N GLY A 22 26.74 -11.94 -21.19
CA GLY A 22 27.71 -10.83 -21.23
C GLY A 22 27.43 -9.81 -22.34
N ILE A 23 26.19 -9.76 -22.85
CA ILE A 23 25.79 -8.82 -23.89
C ILE A 23 25.56 -7.45 -23.24
N THR A 24 26.09 -6.40 -23.87
CA THR A 24 25.86 -5.03 -23.41
C THR A 24 24.39 -4.64 -23.59
N ILE A 25 23.73 -4.30 -22.48
CA ILE A 25 22.35 -3.82 -22.45
C ILE A 25 22.36 -2.31 -22.22
N THR A 26 21.54 -1.59 -22.96
CA THR A 26 21.32 -0.14 -22.79
C THR A 26 19.83 0.15 -22.76
N SER A 27 19.45 1.29 -22.18
CA SER A 27 18.05 1.75 -22.09
C SER A 27 17.95 3.22 -22.45
N LEU A 28 16.95 3.57 -23.25
CA LEU A 28 16.61 4.96 -23.52
C LEU A 28 15.60 5.43 -22.47
N PRO A 29 15.75 6.64 -21.90
CA PRO A 29 14.69 7.21 -21.09
C PRO A 29 13.44 7.41 -21.94
N GLY A 30 12.27 7.20 -21.35
CA GLY A 30 11.02 7.25 -22.08
C GLY A 30 9.79 7.42 -21.20
N PRO A 31 8.60 7.49 -21.81
CA PRO A 31 7.34 7.65 -21.09
C PRO A 31 7.05 6.46 -20.16
N ALA A 32 6.59 6.76 -18.95
CA ALA A 32 6.10 5.76 -18.00
C ALA A 32 4.82 6.28 -17.35
N ALA A 33 3.69 5.64 -17.63
CA ALA A 33 2.38 6.11 -17.16
C ALA A 33 2.30 6.22 -15.63
N ALA A 34 2.93 5.29 -14.89
CA ALA A 34 3.05 5.34 -13.44
C ALA A 34 3.69 6.65 -12.96
N ILE A 35 4.81 7.06 -13.56
CA ILE A 35 5.52 8.27 -13.19
C ILE A 35 4.71 9.52 -13.57
N THR A 36 4.17 9.56 -14.78
CA THR A 36 3.31 10.65 -15.24
C THR A 36 2.12 10.85 -14.29
N ALA A 37 1.41 9.78 -13.94
CA ALA A 37 0.29 9.81 -13.00
C ALA A 37 0.71 10.34 -11.63
N LEU A 38 1.83 9.83 -11.09
CA LEU A 38 2.36 10.26 -9.79
C LEU A 38 2.60 11.78 -9.77
N THR A 39 3.19 12.34 -10.83
CA THR A 39 3.49 13.78 -10.89
C THR A 39 2.25 14.68 -10.86
N ILE A 40 1.10 14.19 -11.33
CA ILE A 40 -0.15 14.96 -11.35
C ILE A 40 -1.14 14.55 -10.24
N SER A 41 -0.84 13.50 -9.47
CA SER A 41 -1.73 12.98 -8.42
C SER A 41 -1.94 13.91 -7.23
N ALA A 42 -1.02 14.85 -6.98
CA ALA A 42 -0.97 15.64 -5.75
C ALA A 42 -0.78 14.79 -4.47
N LEU A 43 -0.25 13.57 -4.59
CA LEU A 43 0.20 12.73 -3.48
C LEU A 43 1.72 12.79 -3.29
N PRO A 44 2.26 12.41 -2.12
CA PRO A 44 3.70 12.41 -1.87
C PRO A 44 4.50 11.61 -2.90
N THR A 45 5.54 12.21 -3.46
CA THR A 45 6.35 11.57 -4.53
C THR A 45 7.73 11.13 -4.07
N ARG A 46 8.11 11.39 -2.81
CA ARG A 46 9.44 11.10 -2.27
C ARG A 46 9.79 9.62 -2.27
N ARG A 47 8.82 8.77 -1.93
CA ARG A 47 8.93 7.31 -1.94
C ARG A 47 7.59 6.75 -2.42
N PHE A 48 7.64 5.84 -3.36
CA PHE A 48 6.46 5.16 -3.86
C PHE A 48 6.74 3.66 -4.06
N ALA A 49 5.66 2.90 -4.15
CA ALA A 49 5.63 1.50 -4.56
C ALA A 49 4.81 1.39 -5.84
N PHE A 50 5.22 0.51 -6.75
CA PHE A 50 4.49 0.23 -7.99
C PHE A 50 4.16 -1.25 -8.02
N GLU A 51 2.87 -1.58 -7.97
CA GLU A 51 2.39 -2.97 -7.92
C GLU A 51 1.84 -3.46 -9.26
N ALA A 52 2.03 -2.67 -10.32
CA ALA A 52 1.50 -2.98 -11.65
C ALA A 52 -0.01 -3.29 -11.63
N PHE A 53 -0.41 -4.42 -12.19
CA PHE A 53 -1.79 -4.87 -12.23
C PHE A 53 -2.05 -5.89 -11.13
N LEU A 54 -3.11 -5.68 -10.34
CA LEU A 54 -3.57 -6.71 -9.41
C LEU A 54 -4.05 -7.96 -10.19
N PRO A 55 -3.72 -9.17 -9.72
CA PRO A 55 -4.29 -10.40 -10.27
C PRO A 55 -5.81 -10.35 -10.21
N THR A 56 -6.48 -10.89 -11.23
CA THR A 56 -7.94 -11.05 -11.15
C THR A 56 -8.26 -12.19 -10.18
N GLU A 57 -9.42 -12.13 -9.52
CA GLU A 57 -9.85 -13.23 -8.63
C GLU A 57 -9.91 -14.59 -9.36
N LYS A 58 -10.21 -14.59 -10.66
CA LYS A 58 -10.24 -15.82 -11.46
C LYS A 58 -8.84 -16.35 -11.79
N ALA A 59 -7.86 -15.47 -11.95
CA ALA A 59 -6.49 -15.84 -12.27
C ALA A 59 -5.76 -16.34 -11.03
N ASP A 60 -5.76 -15.54 -9.96
CA ASP A 60 -5.15 -15.91 -8.69
C ASP A 60 -5.76 -15.13 -7.51
N LYS A 61 -6.81 -15.68 -6.92
CA LYS A 61 -7.48 -15.09 -5.76
C LYS A 61 -6.57 -14.99 -4.53
N LYS A 62 -5.70 -15.98 -4.31
CA LYS A 62 -4.87 -16.04 -3.11
C LYS A 62 -3.80 -14.96 -3.19
N GLU A 63 -3.18 -14.81 -4.35
CA GLU A 63 -2.18 -13.77 -4.57
C GLU A 63 -2.78 -12.37 -4.51
N ARG A 64 -3.96 -12.16 -5.13
CA ARG A 64 -4.68 -10.88 -5.00
C ARG A 64 -4.93 -10.51 -3.54
N ALA A 65 -5.40 -11.47 -2.73
CA ALA A 65 -5.67 -11.24 -1.32
C ALA A 65 -4.38 -10.93 -0.52
N ARG A 66 -3.28 -11.63 -0.81
CA ARG A 66 -1.97 -11.37 -0.20
C ARG A 66 -1.49 -9.95 -0.50
N ILE A 67 -1.50 -9.55 -1.78
CA ILE A 67 -1.08 -8.20 -2.18
C ILE A 67 -1.93 -7.15 -1.48
N LEU A 68 -3.26 -7.28 -1.50
CA LEU A 68 -4.16 -6.34 -0.82
C LEU A 68 -3.82 -6.20 0.68
N ASP A 69 -3.55 -7.32 1.37
CA ASP A 69 -3.15 -7.29 2.78
C ASP A 69 -1.84 -6.53 3.02
N GLU A 70 -0.85 -6.70 2.14
CA GLU A 70 0.41 -5.94 2.20
C GLU A 70 0.17 -4.43 2.03
N LEU A 71 -0.71 -4.03 1.11
CA LEU A 71 -1.04 -2.62 0.88
C LEU A 71 -1.72 -1.95 2.09
N ARG A 72 -2.33 -2.72 3.00
CA ARG A 72 -2.95 -2.17 4.22
C ARG A 72 -1.96 -1.41 5.10
N THR A 73 -0.71 -1.87 5.15
CA THR A 73 0.33 -1.31 6.02
C THR A 73 1.39 -0.51 5.27
N GLU A 74 1.31 -0.46 3.94
CA GLU A 74 2.24 0.31 3.13
C GLU A 74 2.12 1.81 3.42
N THR A 75 3.25 2.44 3.71
CA THR A 75 3.36 3.86 4.12
C THR A 75 3.76 4.76 2.96
N ARG A 76 4.27 4.19 1.87
CA ARG A 76 4.61 4.90 0.63
C ARG A 76 3.35 5.09 -0.22
N THR A 77 3.38 6.10 -1.09
CA THR A 77 2.38 6.21 -2.15
C THR A 77 2.42 4.98 -3.04
N MET A 78 1.28 4.38 -3.33
CA MET A 78 1.17 3.16 -4.13
C MET A 78 0.63 3.50 -5.51
N ILE A 79 1.09 2.80 -6.54
CA ILE A 79 0.65 2.99 -7.91
C ILE A 79 0.21 1.65 -8.50
N LEU A 80 -1.04 1.61 -8.99
CA LEU A 80 -1.61 0.48 -9.70
C LEU A 80 -1.98 0.88 -11.12
N TYR A 81 -1.87 -0.04 -12.07
CA TYR A 81 -2.55 0.06 -13.35
C TYR A 81 -3.88 -0.68 -13.30
N GLU A 82 -4.88 -0.15 -13.97
CA GLU A 82 -6.18 -0.79 -14.00
C GLU A 82 -6.93 -0.62 -15.33
N ALA A 83 -7.55 -1.72 -15.76
CA ALA A 83 -8.43 -1.74 -16.92
C ALA A 83 -9.84 -1.30 -16.52
N PRO A 84 -10.59 -0.62 -17.40
CA PRO A 84 -11.86 0.01 -17.03
C PRO A 84 -12.90 -1.02 -16.56
N HIS A 85 -12.94 -2.19 -17.19
CA HIS A 85 -13.87 -3.27 -16.83
C HIS A 85 -13.56 -3.94 -15.46
N LYS A 86 -12.37 -3.68 -14.90
CA LYS A 86 -11.95 -4.17 -13.57
C LYS A 86 -12.05 -3.10 -12.48
N LEU A 87 -12.08 -1.82 -12.86
CA LEU A 87 -11.98 -0.70 -11.93
C LEU A 87 -12.98 -0.77 -10.77
N LYS A 88 -14.26 -1.03 -11.06
CA LYS A 88 -15.31 -1.11 -10.02
C LYS A 88 -15.01 -2.17 -8.96
N ALA A 89 -14.52 -3.34 -9.37
CA ALA A 89 -14.18 -4.42 -8.45
C ALA A 89 -12.94 -4.07 -7.62
N THR A 90 -11.90 -3.53 -8.27
CA THR A 90 -10.68 -3.10 -7.58
C THR A 90 -10.93 -1.98 -6.58
N LEU A 91 -11.76 -0.97 -6.90
CA LEU A 91 -12.11 0.09 -5.95
C LEU A 91 -12.83 -0.46 -4.71
N LYS A 92 -13.72 -1.44 -4.88
CA LYS A 92 -14.40 -2.11 -3.75
C LYS A 92 -13.44 -2.91 -2.87
N ASP A 93 -12.50 -3.64 -3.47
CA ASP A 93 -11.47 -4.36 -2.74
C ASP A 93 -10.56 -3.40 -1.96
N LEU A 94 -10.16 -2.30 -2.59
CA LEU A 94 -9.35 -1.26 -1.97
C LEU A 94 -10.11 -0.57 -0.82
N SER A 95 -11.40 -0.24 -1.00
CA SER A 95 -12.25 0.34 0.06
C SER A 95 -12.30 -0.59 1.28
N LYS A 96 -12.62 -1.86 1.06
CA LYS A 96 -12.67 -2.88 2.13
C LYS A 96 -11.33 -3.05 2.86
N THR A 97 -10.22 -2.88 2.16
CA THR A 97 -8.89 -3.20 2.67
C THR A 97 -8.21 -2.00 3.32
N LEU A 98 -8.26 -0.84 2.66
CA LEU A 98 -7.53 0.38 3.01
C LEU A 98 -8.40 1.42 3.73
N GLY A 99 -9.73 1.22 3.72
CA GLY A 99 -10.71 2.17 4.25
C GLY A 99 -11.17 3.18 3.19
N ASP A 100 -12.36 3.73 3.40
CA ASP A 100 -13.01 4.65 2.46
C ASP A 100 -12.34 6.02 2.41
N ASP A 101 -11.77 6.48 3.53
CA ASP A 101 -11.18 7.81 3.67
C ASP A 101 -9.79 7.93 3.03
N ARG A 102 -9.18 6.83 2.60
CA ARG A 102 -7.86 6.87 1.99
C ARG A 102 -7.90 7.69 0.70
N ARG A 103 -6.98 8.65 0.55
CA ARG A 103 -6.92 9.46 -0.67
C ARG A 103 -6.42 8.65 -1.85
N ILE A 104 -7.01 8.91 -3.01
CA ILE A 104 -6.67 8.28 -4.28
C ILE A 104 -6.78 9.28 -5.42
N SER A 105 -5.90 9.16 -6.41
CA SER A 105 -6.00 9.84 -7.69
C SER A 105 -6.22 8.84 -8.81
N LEU A 106 -7.32 8.99 -9.53
CA LEU A 106 -7.65 8.21 -10.72
C LEU A 106 -7.18 8.99 -11.94
N CYS A 107 -6.03 8.62 -12.48
CA CYS A 107 -5.45 9.24 -13.67
C CYS A 107 -5.89 8.43 -14.89
N ARG A 108 -6.75 9.01 -15.72
CA ARG A 108 -7.40 8.37 -16.84
C ARG A 108 -6.89 8.92 -18.16
N GLU A 109 -6.66 8.05 -19.14
CA GLU A 109 -6.34 8.43 -20.52
C GLU A 109 -5.18 9.44 -20.62
N LEU A 110 -4.13 9.22 -19.81
CA LEU A 110 -2.94 10.08 -19.75
C LEU A 110 -2.39 10.38 -21.15
N THR A 111 -2.06 11.65 -21.37
CA THR A 111 -1.55 12.27 -22.61
C THR A 111 -2.51 12.29 -23.81
N LYS A 112 -3.74 11.75 -23.66
CA LYS A 112 -4.73 11.68 -24.73
C LYS A 112 -5.74 12.84 -24.63
N LYS A 113 -6.62 12.96 -25.63
CA LYS A 113 -7.66 14.01 -25.70
C LYS A 113 -8.58 14.07 -24.46
N HIS A 114 -8.79 12.94 -23.81
CA HIS A 114 -9.68 12.80 -22.66
C HIS A 114 -8.92 12.56 -21.35
N GLU A 115 -7.67 13.05 -21.26
CA GLU A 115 -6.87 13.01 -20.02
C GLU A 115 -7.65 13.64 -18.86
N GLU A 116 -7.65 12.94 -17.73
CA GLU A 116 -8.30 13.40 -16.50
C GLU A 116 -7.56 12.88 -15.28
N ALA A 117 -7.42 13.71 -14.24
CA ALA A 117 -6.87 13.30 -12.94
C ALA A 117 -7.87 13.63 -11.84
N ILE A 118 -8.62 12.63 -11.41
CA ILE A 118 -9.65 12.77 -10.39
C ILE A 118 -9.04 12.51 -9.01
N ARG A 119 -8.93 13.55 -8.18
CA ARG A 119 -8.38 13.47 -6.81
C ARG A 119 -9.53 13.42 -5.83
N THR A 120 -9.61 12.36 -5.03
CA THR A 120 -10.79 12.00 -4.25
C THR A 120 -10.41 11.01 -3.14
N THR A 121 -11.37 10.47 -2.40
CA THR A 121 -11.15 9.31 -1.53
C THR A 121 -11.59 8.01 -2.20
N ILE A 122 -11.17 6.86 -1.67
CA ILE A 122 -11.58 5.56 -2.21
C ILE A 122 -13.11 5.39 -2.14
N GLY A 123 -13.74 5.80 -1.03
CA GLY A 123 -15.20 5.73 -0.88
C GLY A 123 -15.94 6.58 -1.90
N GLU A 124 -15.49 7.82 -2.13
CA GLU A 124 -16.05 8.69 -3.16
C GLU A 124 -15.84 8.15 -4.57
N ALA A 125 -14.68 7.52 -4.84
CA ALA A 125 -14.41 6.85 -6.10
C ALA A 125 -15.35 5.65 -6.32
N VAL A 126 -15.58 4.83 -5.29
CA VAL A 126 -16.56 3.73 -5.34
C VAL A 126 -17.94 4.29 -5.70
N ALA A 127 -18.41 5.29 -4.96
CA ALA A 127 -19.73 5.91 -5.19
C ALA A 127 -19.89 6.47 -6.61
N ARG A 128 -18.86 7.16 -7.14
CA ARG A 128 -18.88 7.70 -8.52
C ARG A 128 -19.16 6.60 -9.55
N TYR A 129 -18.45 5.47 -9.46
CA TYR A 129 -18.57 4.39 -10.44
C TYR A 129 -19.69 3.39 -10.15
N GLU A 130 -20.55 3.65 -9.16
CA GLU A 130 -21.85 2.98 -9.07
C GLU A 130 -22.80 3.47 -10.16
N SER A 131 -22.82 4.78 -10.42
CA SER A 131 -23.67 5.41 -11.44
C SER A 131 -23.01 5.60 -12.81
N GLU A 132 -21.67 5.51 -12.88
CA GLU A 132 -20.91 5.72 -14.11
C GLU A 132 -20.22 4.45 -14.61
N GLU A 133 -20.03 4.34 -15.93
CA GLU A 133 -19.26 3.26 -16.53
C GLU A 133 -17.81 3.72 -16.81
N PRO A 134 -16.79 3.07 -16.21
CA PRO A 134 -15.40 3.36 -16.49
C PRO A 134 -15.08 3.17 -17.97
N ARG A 135 -14.31 4.11 -18.54
CA ARG A 135 -13.82 4.04 -19.92
C ARG A 135 -12.36 4.48 -19.99
N GLY A 136 -11.61 3.92 -20.94
CA GLY A 136 -10.19 4.22 -21.12
C GLY A 136 -9.30 3.49 -20.12
N GLU A 137 -8.03 3.84 -20.09
CA GLU A 137 -7.03 3.24 -19.22
C GLU A 137 -6.82 4.07 -17.95
N TYR A 138 -6.60 3.40 -16.82
CA TYR A 138 -6.42 4.05 -15.53
C TYR A 138 -5.05 3.74 -14.92
N VAL A 139 -4.47 4.77 -14.30
CA VAL A 139 -3.43 4.64 -13.29
C VAL A 139 -4.02 5.14 -11.97
N LEU A 140 -4.02 4.27 -10.96
CA LEU A 140 -4.49 4.57 -9.62
C LEU A 140 -3.27 4.96 -8.77
N VAL A 141 -3.26 6.17 -8.24
CA VAL A 141 -2.22 6.62 -7.30
C VAL A 141 -2.87 6.74 -5.93
N ILE A 142 -2.46 5.91 -4.98
CA ILE A 142 -3.11 5.73 -3.69
C ILE A 142 -2.19 6.24 -2.60
N GLU A 143 -2.76 6.97 -1.64
CA GLU A 143 -2.02 7.44 -0.48
C GLU A 143 -1.51 6.26 0.37
N GLY A 144 -0.27 6.37 0.84
CA GLY A 144 0.28 5.46 1.83
C GLY A 144 -0.33 5.73 3.20
N ARG A 145 -0.36 4.71 4.06
CA ARG A 145 -0.84 4.85 5.43
C ARG A 145 0.09 5.75 6.25
N ASP A 146 -0.48 6.60 7.10
CA ASP A 146 0.32 7.42 8.01
C ASP A 146 1.04 6.51 9.05
N PRO A 147 2.37 6.57 9.17
CA PRO A 147 3.09 5.85 10.21
C PRO A 147 2.60 6.15 11.63
N SER A 148 2.08 7.35 11.91
CA SER A 148 1.51 7.67 13.22
C SER A 148 0.26 6.87 13.53
N ASP A 149 -0.57 6.61 12.53
CA ASP A 149 -1.80 5.80 12.70
C ASP A 149 -1.44 4.34 12.99
N ILE A 150 -0.39 3.81 12.34
CA ILE A 150 0.13 2.47 12.63
C ILE A 150 0.64 2.38 14.07
N ALA A 151 1.40 3.39 14.50
CA ALA A 151 1.92 3.44 15.86
C ALA A 151 0.78 3.53 16.91
N ALA A 152 -0.21 4.40 16.66
CA ALA A 152 -1.36 4.58 17.55
C ALA A 152 -2.22 3.31 17.66
N GLU A 153 -2.49 2.62 16.55
CA GLU A 153 -3.20 1.33 16.58
C GLU A 153 -2.41 0.25 17.32
N SER A 154 -1.09 0.18 17.10
CA SER A 154 -0.24 -0.76 17.83
C SER A 154 -0.29 -0.50 19.33
N GLU A 155 -0.22 0.77 19.75
CA GLU A 155 -0.32 1.16 21.15
C GLU A 155 -1.70 0.83 21.74
N ALA A 156 -2.77 1.09 20.99
CA ALA A 156 -4.14 0.73 21.38
C ALA A 156 -4.30 -0.79 21.59
N ASN A 157 -3.79 -1.61 20.67
CA ASN A 157 -3.82 -3.07 20.79
C ASN A 157 -3.09 -3.56 22.04
N TRP A 158 -1.92 -2.99 22.34
CA TRP A 158 -1.20 -3.29 23.57
C TRP A 158 -1.97 -2.82 24.80
N ASN A 159 -2.67 -1.69 24.71
CA ASN A 159 -3.48 -1.15 25.80
C ASN A 159 -4.71 -2.01 26.13
N GLU A 160 -5.32 -2.66 25.13
CA GLU A 160 -6.44 -3.60 25.31
C GLU A 160 -6.03 -4.92 25.97
N MET A 161 -4.80 -5.40 25.72
CA MET A 161 -4.27 -6.59 26.39
C MET A 161 -4.18 -6.34 27.91
N PRO A 162 -4.55 -7.30 28.78
CA PRO A 162 -4.28 -7.22 30.20
C PRO A 162 -2.79 -6.98 30.48
N LEU A 163 -2.49 -6.24 31.54
CA LEU A 163 -1.11 -5.82 31.81
C LEU A 163 -0.21 -7.01 32.14
N GLU A 164 -0.77 -7.99 32.83
CA GLU A 164 -0.15 -9.24 33.25
C GLU A 164 0.21 -10.10 32.04
N ASP A 165 -0.69 -10.22 31.07
CA ASP A 165 -0.48 -10.98 29.84
C ASP A 165 0.60 -10.34 28.97
N HIS A 166 0.62 -9.01 28.89
CA HIS A 166 1.66 -8.27 28.17
C HIS A 166 3.03 -8.41 28.85
N MET A 167 3.08 -8.41 30.19
CA MET A 167 4.31 -8.73 30.91
C MET A 167 4.77 -10.17 30.63
N GLU A 168 3.86 -11.13 30.67
CA GLU A 168 4.17 -12.55 30.42
C GLU A 168 4.67 -12.77 28.99
N HIS A 169 4.14 -12.05 28.00
CA HIS A 169 4.61 -12.07 26.62
C HIS A 169 6.12 -11.83 26.51
N TYR A 170 6.64 -10.82 27.22
CA TYR A 170 8.07 -10.50 27.21
C TYR A 170 8.91 -11.44 28.09
N LEU A 171 8.37 -11.86 29.23
CA LEU A 171 9.05 -12.83 30.10
C LEU A 171 9.26 -14.18 29.38
N LYS A 172 8.28 -14.63 28.59
CA LYS A 172 8.38 -15.84 27.76
C LYS A 172 9.46 -15.74 26.66
N GLN A 173 9.83 -14.53 26.26
CA GLN A 173 10.95 -14.28 25.34
C GLN A 173 12.32 -14.28 26.06
N GLY A 174 12.35 -14.56 27.36
CA GLY A 174 13.57 -14.61 28.17
C GLY A 174 14.05 -13.24 28.66
N MET A 175 13.22 -12.19 28.54
CA MET A 175 13.57 -10.87 29.09
C MET A 175 13.52 -10.88 30.61
N SER A 176 14.40 -10.10 31.25
CA SER A 176 14.31 -9.86 32.68
C SER A 176 13.03 -9.08 33.01
N GLU A 177 12.48 -9.24 34.22
CA GLU A 177 11.28 -8.50 34.66
C GLU A 177 11.47 -6.98 34.52
N LYS A 178 12.69 -6.50 34.79
CA LYS A 178 13.06 -5.08 34.66
C LYS A 178 12.98 -4.60 33.21
N ASP A 179 13.41 -5.43 32.26
CA ASP A 179 13.44 -5.11 30.83
C ASP A 179 12.06 -5.30 30.21
N ALA A 180 11.31 -6.33 30.62
CA ALA A 180 9.92 -6.55 30.24
C ALA A 180 9.07 -5.33 30.61
N MET A 181 9.16 -4.84 31.86
CA MET A 181 8.45 -3.61 32.26
C MET A 181 8.81 -2.39 31.40
N LYS A 182 10.06 -2.30 30.91
CA LYS A 182 10.51 -1.19 30.07
C LYS A 182 9.95 -1.30 28.64
N ALA A 183 9.88 -2.52 28.10
CA ALA A 183 9.27 -2.80 26.81
C ALA A 183 7.76 -2.52 26.85
N VAL A 184 7.04 -3.08 27.82
CA VAL A 184 5.59 -2.83 28.04
C VAL A 184 5.28 -1.34 28.17
N ALA A 185 6.10 -0.60 28.94
CA ALA A 185 5.92 0.83 29.09
C ALA A 185 6.06 1.58 27.75
N LYS A 186 7.06 1.22 26.95
CA LYS A 186 7.30 1.80 25.63
C LYS A 186 6.15 1.52 24.67
N ASP A 187 5.68 0.28 24.63
CA ASP A 187 4.64 -0.17 23.70
C ASP A 187 3.25 0.40 24.02
N ARG A 188 3.02 0.72 25.29
CA ARG A 188 1.78 1.33 25.78
C ARG A 188 1.84 2.86 25.91
N GLY A 189 2.96 3.49 25.50
CA GLY A 189 3.13 4.94 25.58
C GLY A 189 3.16 5.53 27.00
N VAL A 190 3.40 4.73 28.05
CA VAL A 190 3.37 5.16 29.46
C VAL A 190 4.73 5.04 30.15
N SER A 191 4.86 5.57 31.38
CA SER A 191 6.11 5.44 32.13
C SER A 191 6.25 4.06 32.77
N LYS A 192 7.49 3.59 32.91
CA LYS A 192 7.78 2.35 33.66
C LYS A 192 7.25 2.36 35.09
N ARG A 193 7.20 3.55 35.72
CA ARG A 193 6.67 3.72 37.08
C ARG A 193 5.17 3.43 37.13
N ASP A 194 4.43 3.80 36.08
CA ASP A 194 2.99 3.55 36.00
C ASP A 194 2.70 2.06 35.85
N ILE A 195 3.48 1.35 35.03
CA ILE A 195 3.43 -0.11 34.90
C ILE A 195 3.66 -0.79 36.26
N TYR A 196 4.73 -0.42 36.95
CA TYR A 196 5.05 -0.95 38.28
C TYR A 196 3.94 -0.72 39.31
N THR A 197 3.31 0.47 39.27
CA THR A 197 2.23 0.82 40.20
C THR A 197 0.98 -0.01 39.93
N LYS A 198 0.63 -0.19 38.65
CA LYS A 198 -0.52 -1.00 38.23
C LYS A 198 -0.37 -2.48 38.58
N LEU A 199 0.83 -3.06 38.41
CA LEU A 199 1.10 -4.47 38.73
C LEU A 199 1.10 -4.79 40.24
N LYS A 200 1.15 -3.78 41.10
CA LYS A 200 1.15 -3.93 42.57
C LYS A 200 -0.23 -3.76 43.21
N THR A 201 -1.22 -3.36 42.43
CA THR A 201 -2.60 -3.12 42.88
C THR A 201 -3.43 -4.35 42.55
#